data_AF-A0A2D7TF82-F1
#
_entry.id   AF-A0A2D7TF82-F1
#
_cell.length_a   1.000
_cell.length_b   1.000
_cell.length_c   1.000
_cell.angle_alpha   90.00
_cell.angle_beta   90.00
_cell.angle_gamma   90.00
#
_symmetry.space_group_name_H-M   'P 1'
#
loop_
_entity.id
_entity.type
_entity.pdbx_description
1 polymer ?
#
loop_
_entity_poly.entity_id
_entity_poly.type
_entity_poly.pdbx_seq_one_letter_code
_entity_poly.pdbx_strand_id
1 'polypeptide(L)'
;MRNFFIILISTVIFSCGGPQGIVVTEEDKATFEKNYKAFEKHHLGGIINNDIDLFLELYSDTMKWSGPNNYDGSYQTKDDLAEAAKVFLSSFKDFSFDPGGVGPENTGAYWGGSLYSDKGEQTTDPSGVRIYGIWSATDIETGAPIKLKFYVIQQFNEVGKVVMLNEWFDVSSTENQIKAYLESI
;
A
#
# COMPACT_ATOMS: atom_id res chain seq x y z
N MET A 1 -58.00 -39.19 -31.19
CA MET A 1 -56.95 -39.21 -32.26
C MET A 1 -56.30 -37.83 -32.23
N ARG A 2 -55.37 -37.61 -31.30
CA ARG A 2 -53.91 -37.62 -31.50
C ARG A 2 -53.43 -36.57 -32.52
N ASN A 3 -53.15 -35.39 -31.96
CA ASN A 3 -52.02 -34.47 -32.19
C ASN A 3 -51.44 -34.36 -33.59
N PHE A 4 -51.24 -33.12 -34.07
CA PHE A 4 -49.90 -32.52 -34.13
C PHE A 4 -50.02 -31.01 -34.44
N PHE A 5 -49.82 -30.20 -33.40
CA PHE A 5 -49.50 -28.77 -33.53
C PHE A 5 -48.01 -28.68 -33.85
N ILE A 6 -47.64 -28.07 -34.97
CA ILE A 6 -46.25 -27.73 -35.27
C ILE A 6 -46.08 -26.24 -35.00
N ILE A 7 -45.59 -25.91 -33.80
CA ILE A 7 -45.11 -24.58 -33.45
C ILE A 7 -43.66 -24.49 -33.90
N LEU A 8 -43.39 -23.57 -34.82
CA LEU A 8 -42.06 -23.17 -35.26
C LEU A 8 -41.38 -22.41 -34.11
N ILE A 9 -40.56 -23.11 -33.31
CA ILE A 9 -39.72 -22.48 -32.29
C ILE A 9 -38.45 -21.98 -32.98
N SER A 10 -38.41 -20.67 -33.23
CA SER A 10 -37.19 -19.94 -33.55
C SER A 10 -36.24 -20.01 -32.35
N THR A 11 -35.18 -20.81 -32.45
CA THR A 11 -34.05 -20.79 -31.53
C THR A 11 -33.33 -19.45 -31.70
N VAL A 12 -33.64 -18.49 -30.83
CA VAL A 12 -32.89 -17.25 -30.70
C VAL A 12 -31.54 -17.62 -30.08
N ILE A 13 -30.48 -17.50 -30.87
CA ILE A 13 -29.09 -17.68 -30.44
C ILE A 13 -28.68 -16.41 -29.66
N PHE A 14 -29.12 -16.27 -28.41
CA PHE A 14 -28.47 -15.35 -27.47
C PHE A 14 -27.31 -16.09 -26.80
N SER A 15 -26.19 -16.19 -27.50
CA SER A 15 -24.90 -16.38 -26.86
C SER A 15 -24.01 -15.19 -27.21
N CYS A 16 -24.23 -14.09 -26.52
CA CYS A 16 -23.20 -13.07 -26.33
C CYS A 16 -22.42 -13.43 -25.05
N GLY A 17 -21.89 -14.65 -25.00
CA GLY A 17 -20.94 -15.08 -23.98
C GLY A 17 -19.52 -14.91 -24.53
N GLY A 18 -19.10 -13.67 -24.75
CA GLY A 18 -17.66 -13.40 -24.89
C GLY A 18 -16.95 -13.81 -23.59
N PRO A 19 -15.64 -14.09 -23.60
CA PRO A 19 -14.91 -14.36 -22.36
C PRO A 19 -15.18 -13.20 -21.39
N GLN A 20 -15.74 -13.50 -20.21
CA GLN A 20 -15.87 -12.55 -19.13
C GLN A 20 -14.44 -12.20 -18.69
N GLY A 21 -13.88 -11.16 -19.31
CA GLY A 21 -12.60 -10.61 -18.90
C GLY A 21 -12.69 -10.01 -17.50
N ILE A 22 -11.54 -9.65 -16.94
CA ILE A 22 -11.48 -8.90 -15.69
C ILE A 22 -12.28 -7.60 -15.84
N VAL A 23 -13.28 -7.42 -14.98
CA VAL A 23 -14.10 -6.20 -14.90
C VAL A 23 -13.73 -5.47 -13.62
N VAL A 24 -13.15 -4.28 -13.74
CA VAL A 24 -12.97 -3.34 -12.62
C VAL A 24 -14.19 -2.41 -12.62
N THR A 25 -14.99 -2.49 -11.56
CA THR A 25 -16.20 -1.67 -11.42
C THR A 25 -15.85 -0.24 -10.97
N GLU A 26 -16.81 0.70 -11.08
CA GLU A 26 -16.62 2.04 -10.52
C GLU A 26 -16.55 2.02 -8.97
N GLU A 27 -17.21 1.05 -8.33
CA GLU A 27 -17.11 0.83 -6.88
C GLU A 27 -15.71 0.36 -6.47
N ASP A 28 -15.08 -0.52 -7.27
CA ASP A 28 -13.70 -0.95 -7.04
C ASP A 28 -12.74 0.23 -7.14
N LYS A 29 -12.89 1.08 -8.17
CA LYS A 29 -12.07 2.29 -8.34
C LYS A 29 -12.24 3.26 -7.17
N ALA A 30 -13.47 3.50 -6.74
CA ALA A 30 -13.77 4.38 -5.62
C ALA A 30 -13.19 3.85 -4.29
N THR A 31 -13.26 2.53 -4.08
CA THR A 31 -12.68 1.89 -2.89
C THR A 31 -11.16 1.97 -2.91
N PHE A 32 -10.53 1.70 -4.06
CA PHE A 32 -9.10 1.84 -4.24
C PHE A 32 -8.63 3.28 -3.97
N GLU A 33 -9.37 4.26 -4.51
CA GLU A 33 -9.11 5.67 -4.29
C GLU A 33 -9.21 6.08 -2.82
N LYS A 34 -10.29 5.66 -2.15
CA LYS A 34 -10.45 5.86 -0.71
C LYS A 34 -9.26 5.30 0.07
N ASN A 35 -8.77 4.11 -0.29
CA ASN A 35 -7.69 3.43 0.45
C ASN A 35 -6.35 4.15 0.28
N TYR A 36 -5.91 4.48 -0.94
CA TYR A 36 -4.63 5.18 -1.09
C TYR A 36 -4.70 6.62 -0.55
N LYS A 37 -5.85 7.29 -0.63
CA LYS A 37 -6.03 8.61 0.02
C LYS A 37 -6.01 8.53 1.54
N ALA A 38 -6.46 7.42 2.13
CA ALA A 38 -6.31 7.19 3.56
C ALA A 38 -4.84 7.04 3.95
N PHE A 39 -4.03 6.35 3.14
CA PHE A 39 -2.57 6.31 3.32
C PHE A 39 -1.95 7.72 3.25
N GLU A 40 -2.26 8.49 2.21
CA GLU A 40 -1.73 9.86 2.04
C GLU A 40 -2.10 10.75 3.24
N LYS A 41 -3.36 10.73 3.65
CA LYS A 41 -3.84 11.56 4.76
C LYS A 41 -3.20 11.15 6.09
N HIS A 42 -3.20 9.86 6.41
CA HIS A 42 -2.89 9.40 7.75
C HIS A 42 -1.43 8.96 7.89
N HIS A 43 -0.95 8.04 7.04
CA HIS A 43 0.44 7.58 7.14
C HIS A 43 1.41 8.72 6.78
N LEU A 44 1.28 9.30 5.57
CA LEU A 44 2.18 10.37 5.16
C LEU A 44 1.92 11.64 5.97
N GLY A 45 0.65 12.06 6.08
CA GLY A 45 0.29 13.26 6.83
C GLY A 45 0.70 13.20 8.31
N GLY A 46 0.56 12.06 8.97
CA GLY A 46 1.00 11.89 10.35
C GLY A 46 2.52 12.03 10.49
N ILE A 47 3.30 11.34 9.66
CA ILE A 47 4.78 11.43 9.73
C ILE A 47 5.28 12.83 9.33
N ILE A 48 4.78 13.40 8.22
CA ILE A 48 5.22 14.70 7.72
C ILE A 48 4.91 15.83 8.71
N ASN A 49 3.77 15.76 9.39
CA ASN A 49 3.37 16.79 10.35
C ASN A 49 3.79 16.48 11.79
N ASN A 50 4.56 15.40 12.02
CA ASN A 50 4.93 14.92 13.35
C ASN A 50 3.70 14.71 14.27
N ASP A 51 2.61 14.18 13.69
CA ASP A 51 1.34 13.91 14.35
C ASP A 51 1.14 12.38 14.44
N ILE A 52 1.55 11.82 15.57
CA ILE A 52 1.48 10.38 15.81
C ILE A 52 0.03 9.89 15.92
N ASP A 53 -0.90 10.72 16.39
CA ASP A 53 -2.30 10.33 16.53
C ASP A 53 -2.92 10.20 15.13
N LEU A 54 -2.68 11.17 14.25
CA LEU A 54 -3.10 11.12 12.85
C LEU A 54 -2.50 9.92 12.10
N PHE A 55 -1.24 9.57 12.38
CA PHE A 55 -0.60 8.36 11.85
C PHE A 55 -1.32 7.08 12.32
N LEU A 56 -1.54 6.95 13.62
CA LEU A 56 -2.15 5.77 14.22
C LEU A 56 -3.63 5.61 13.90
N GLU A 57 -4.31 6.69 13.50
CA GLU A 57 -5.67 6.62 12.99
C GLU A 57 -5.81 5.70 11.78
N LEU A 58 -4.79 5.51 10.94
CA LEU A 58 -4.91 4.62 9.78
C LEU A 58 -5.14 3.15 10.18
N TYR A 59 -4.55 2.74 11.30
CA TYR A 59 -4.40 1.33 11.64
C TYR A 59 -5.48 0.85 12.59
N SER A 60 -6.04 -0.33 12.28
CA SER A 60 -6.94 -1.02 13.20
C SER A 60 -6.21 -1.50 14.45
N ASP A 61 -6.93 -1.61 15.57
CA ASP A 61 -6.31 -2.04 16.84
C ASP A 61 -5.83 -3.50 16.80
N THR A 62 -6.38 -4.32 15.90
CA THR A 62 -5.99 -5.72 15.68
C THR A 62 -5.05 -5.89 14.49
N MET A 63 -4.39 -4.82 14.04
CA MET A 63 -3.56 -4.89 12.84
C MET A 63 -2.36 -5.83 13.03
N LYS A 64 -1.94 -6.45 11.94
CA LYS A 64 -0.73 -7.27 11.86
C LYS A 64 0.35 -6.50 11.11
N TRP A 65 1.45 -6.19 11.78
CA TRP A 65 2.57 -5.46 11.20
C TRP A 65 3.75 -6.40 10.95
N SER A 66 4.35 -6.35 9.78
CA SER A 66 5.70 -6.85 9.56
C SER A 66 6.57 -5.68 9.16
N GLY A 67 7.36 -5.18 10.12
CA GLY A 67 8.28 -4.07 9.90
C GLY A 67 9.52 -4.47 9.07
N PRO A 68 10.32 -3.48 8.67
CA PRO A 68 11.49 -3.67 7.80
C PRO A 68 12.59 -4.56 8.41
N ASN A 69 12.65 -4.64 9.74
CA ASN A 69 13.62 -5.45 10.49
C ASN A 69 13.04 -6.78 11.00
N ASN A 70 11.81 -7.13 10.61
CA ASN A 70 11.14 -8.34 11.05
C ASN A 70 11.31 -9.47 10.02
N TYR A 71 12.24 -10.38 10.29
CA TYR A 71 12.66 -11.42 9.34
C TYR A 71 12.14 -12.83 9.68
N ASP A 72 11.54 -13.02 10.85
CA ASP A 72 11.12 -14.35 11.33
C ASP A 72 9.72 -14.78 10.83
N GLY A 73 9.03 -13.88 10.11
CA GLY A 73 7.69 -14.11 9.57
C GLY A 73 6.56 -14.01 10.60
N SER A 74 6.85 -13.59 11.83
CA SER A 74 5.85 -13.24 12.83
C SER A 74 5.21 -11.89 12.51
N TYR A 75 4.16 -11.52 13.25
CA TYR A 75 3.56 -10.19 13.16
C TYR A 75 3.69 -9.46 14.49
N GLN A 76 4.05 -8.19 14.37
CA GLN A 76 4.07 -7.17 15.42
C GLN A 76 2.70 -6.47 15.48
N THR A 77 2.47 -5.74 16.56
CA THR A 77 1.21 -5.07 16.89
C THR A 77 1.19 -3.60 16.47
N LYS A 78 0.03 -2.93 16.66
CA LYS A 78 -0.11 -1.47 16.48
C LYS A 78 0.76 -0.69 17.47
N ASP A 79 0.95 -1.19 18.68
CA ASP A 79 1.78 -0.54 19.69
C ASP A 79 3.26 -0.61 19.30
N ASP A 80 3.72 -1.75 18.78
CA ASP A 80 5.08 -1.89 18.24
C ASP A 80 5.32 -0.91 17.08
N LEU A 81 4.33 -0.76 16.19
CA LEU A 81 4.38 0.21 15.09
C LEU A 81 4.44 1.65 15.62
N ALA A 82 3.66 1.97 16.66
CA ALA A 82 3.67 3.28 17.29
C ALA A 82 5.03 3.61 17.91
N GLU A 83 5.68 2.63 18.57
CA GLU A 83 7.02 2.79 19.12
C GLU A 83 8.06 3.05 18.03
N ALA A 84 8.03 2.26 16.95
CA ALA A 84 8.93 2.45 15.82
C ALA A 84 8.76 3.82 15.14
N ALA A 85 7.50 4.26 14.95
CA ALA A 85 7.21 5.58 14.40
C ALA A 85 7.72 6.71 15.31
N LYS A 86 7.56 6.59 16.62
CA LYS A 86 8.09 7.57 17.59
C LYS A 86 9.61 7.66 17.54
N VAL A 87 10.30 6.52 17.43
CA VAL A 87 11.75 6.51 17.25
C VAL A 87 12.13 7.28 15.98
N PHE A 88 11.49 6.97 14.85
CA PHE A 88 11.75 7.64 13.58
C PHE A 88 11.52 9.16 13.66
N LEU A 89 10.40 9.60 14.26
CA LEU A 89 10.07 11.01 14.48
C LEU A 89 11.00 11.72 15.47
N SER A 90 11.61 10.99 16.40
CA SER A 90 12.58 11.55 17.35
C SER A 90 14.00 11.67 16.80
N SER A 91 14.32 10.90 15.75
CA SER A 91 15.64 10.89 15.11
C SER A 91 15.73 11.82 13.91
N PHE A 92 14.62 12.03 13.20
CA PHE A 92 14.60 12.78 11.94
C PHE A 92 13.56 13.89 11.95
N LYS A 93 13.75 14.87 11.06
CA LYS A 93 12.85 16.01 10.80
C LYS A 93 12.77 16.29 9.30
N ASP A 94 11.99 17.31 8.93
CA ASP A 94 11.87 17.79 7.54
C ASP A 94 11.45 16.69 6.56
N PHE A 95 10.52 15.84 6.99
CA PHE A 95 10.05 14.68 6.24
C PHE A 95 9.32 15.10 4.95
N SER A 96 9.57 14.35 3.89
CA SER A 96 8.80 14.41 2.65
C SER A 96 8.74 13.04 1.97
N PHE A 97 7.71 12.82 1.18
CA PHE A 97 7.52 11.57 0.46
C PHE A 97 7.32 11.85 -1.03
N ASP A 98 8.11 11.16 -1.86
CA ASP A 98 7.99 11.20 -3.32
C ASP A 98 7.30 9.90 -3.81
N PRO A 99 5.99 9.96 -4.14
CA PRO A 99 5.22 8.78 -4.51
C PRO A 99 5.64 8.25 -5.90
N GLY A 100 5.79 6.92 -6.03
CA GLY A 100 6.15 6.25 -7.28
C GLY A 100 7.64 6.27 -7.61
N GLY A 101 8.48 6.73 -6.69
CA GLY A 101 9.90 6.92 -6.90
C GLY A 101 10.70 5.75 -7.53
N VAL A 102 11.89 6.15 -8.02
CA VAL A 102 12.96 5.45 -8.75
C VAL A 102 12.69 5.11 -10.22
N GLY A 103 12.75 6.13 -11.08
CA GLY A 103 12.96 6.00 -12.53
C GLY A 103 11.95 6.80 -13.35
N PRO A 104 12.35 7.39 -14.50
CA PRO A 104 11.45 8.19 -15.35
C PRO A 104 10.32 7.38 -16.00
N GLU A 105 10.39 6.05 -15.91
CA GLU A 105 9.42 5.12 -16.52
C GLU A 105 8.34 4.65 -15.55
N ASN A 106 8.45 4.94 -14.25
CA ASN A 106 7.42 4.54 -13.30
C ASN A 106 6.22 5.49 -13.40
N THR A 107 5.07 4.96 -13.82
CA THR A 107 3.86 5.73 -14.10
C THR A 107 2.88 5.78 -12.93
N GLY A 108 3.15 5.10 -11.81
CA GLY A 108 2.23 5.04 -10.69
C GLY A 108 2.88 4.68 -9.34
N ALA A 109 2.32 5.26 -8.27
CA ALA A 109 2.78 5.04 -6.89
C ALA A 109 1.93 4.01 -6.12
N TYR A 110 0.69 3.82 -6.55
CA TYR A 110 -0.31 3.03 -5.84
C TYR A 110 -0.89 1.98 -6.80
N TRP A 111 -0.99 0.73 -6.36
CA TRP A 111 -1.44 -0.37 -7.19
C TRP A 111 -2.34 -1.31 -6.41
N GLY A 112 -3.55 -1.56 -6.92
CA GLY A 112 -4.52 -2.51 -6.38
C GLY A 112 -4.65 -3.77 -7.24
N GLY A 113 -5.26 -4.82 -6.69
CA GLY A 113 -5.49 -6.09 -7.41
C GLY A 113 -4.21 -6.81 -7.86
N SER A 114 -4.35 -7.88 -8.65
CA SER A 114 -3.24 -8.53 -9.36
C SER A 114 -3.78 -9.30 -10.56
N LEU A 115 -3.34 -8.92 -11.76
CA LEU A 115 -3.71 -9.60 -13.00
C LEU A 115 -2.97 -10.95 -13.17
N TYR A 116 -1.77 -11.05 -12.60
CA TYR A 116 -0.94 -12.24 -12.68
C TYR A 116 -0.55 -12.67 -11.26
N SER A 117 -0.65 -13.96 -10.98
CA SER A 117 -0.21 -14.55 -9.71
C SER A 117 0.27 -15.98 -9.96
N ASP A 118 1.38 -16.36 -9.33
CA ASP A 118 1.97 -17.70 -9.43
C ASP A 118 1.22 -18.73 -8.57
N LYS A 119 0.64 -18.26 -7.45
CA LYS A 119 -0.05 -19.07 -6.44
C LYS A 119 -1.47 -18.62 -6.14
N GLY A 120 -1.84 -17.42 -6.54
CA GLY A 120 -3.17 -16.84 -6.33
C GLY A 120 -4.00 -16.83 -7.61
N GLU A 121 -5.27 -16.47 -7.45
CA GLU A 121 -6.14 -16.16 -8.57
C GLU A 121 -5.91 -14.71 -9.03
N GLN A 122 -6.38 -14.39 -10.24
CA GLN A 122 -6.48 -13.00 -10.66
C GLN A 122 -7.45 -12.28 -9.74
N THR A 123 -7.12 -11.05 -9.34
CA THR A 123 -7.96 -10.28 -8.43
C THR A 123 -8.04 -8.81 -8.85
N THR A 124 -9.24 -8.25 -8.78
CA THR A 124 -9.50 -6.80 -8.86
C THR A 124 -9.65 -6.17 -7.50
N ASP A 125 -9.43 -6.92 -6.43
CA ASP A 125 -9.71 -6.50 -5.06
C ASP A 125 -8.97 -5.18 -4.74
N PRO A 126 -9.73 -4.10 -4.46
CA PRO A 126 -9.17 -2.77 -4.17
C PRO A 126 -8.68 -2.63 -2.73
N SER A 127 -8.94 -3.61 -1.87
CA SER A 127 -8.61 -3.58 -0.44
C SER A 127 -7.12 -3.83 -0.17
N GLY A 128 -6.43 -4.54 -1.07
CA GLY A 128 -4.98 -4.70 -1.04
C GLY A 128 -4.28 -3.63 -1.88
N VAL A 129 -3.49 -2.76 -1.26
CA VAL A 129 -2.78 -1.66 -1.92
C VAL A 129 -1.27 -1.85 -1.76
N ARG A 130 -0.56 -1.92 -2.90
CA ARG A 130 0.89 -1.81 -2.99
C ARG A 130 1.28 -0.36 -3.19
N ILE A 131 2.23 0.14 -2.40
CA ILE A 131 2.63 1.54 -2.40
C ILE A 131 4.15 1.64 -2.51
N TYR A 132 4.62 2.55 -3.37
CA TYR A 132 6.02 2.78 -3.65
C TYR A 132 6.35 4.26 -3.46
N GLY A 133 7.55 4.55 -2.96
CA GLY A 133 8.08 5.91 -2.99
C GLY A 133 9.44 6.05 -2.36
N ILE A 134 9.86 7.30 -2.21
CA ILE A 134 11.11 7.66 -1.54
C ILE A 134 10.78 8.59 -0.39
N TRP A 135 11.06 8.15 0.82
CA TRP A 135 11.12 9.04 1.98
C TRP A 135 12.40 9.86 1.92
N SER A 136 12.29 11.16 2.18
CA SER A 136 13.43 12.03 2.48
C SER A 136 13.22 12.66 3.84
N ALA A 137 14.30 12.78 4.61
CA ALA A 137 14.30 13.43 5.92
C ALA A 137 15.69 13.99 6.23
N THR A 138 15.82 14.69 7.34
CA THR A 138 17.08 15.19 7.87
C THR A 138 17.31 14.66 9.27
N ASP A 139 18.47 14.05 9.51
CA ASP A 139 18.90 13.62 10.83
C ASP A 139 19.02 14.84 11.77
N ILE A 140 18.38 14.77 12.94
CA ILE A 140 18.29 15.90 13.86
C ILE A 140 19.66 16.24 14.46
N GLU A 141 20.46 15.23 14.79
CA GLU A 141 21.72 15.40 15.51
C GLU A 141 22.82 15.98 14.60
N THR A 142 22.93 15.44 13.39
CA THR A 142 24.03 15.73 12.47
C THR A 142 23.66 16.71 11.36
N GLY A 143 22.36 16.88 11.09
CA GLY A 143 21.87 17.61 9.94
C GLY A 143 22.04 16.86 8.61
N ALA A 144 22.42 15.58 8.63
CA ALA A 144 22.60 14.78 7.43
C ALA A 144 21.26 14.55 6.70
N PRO A 145 21.17 14.84 5.39
CA PRO A 145 20.01 14.45 4.60
C PRO A 145 20.03 12.94 4.34
N ILE A 146 18.90 12.27 4.54
CA ILE A 146 18.72 10.85 4.25
C ILE A 146 17.62 10.62 3.21
N LYS A 147 17.75 9.52 2.46
CA LYS A 147 16.71 9.00 1.58
C LYS A 147 16.50 7.50 1.80
N LEU A 148 15.24 7.08 1.82
CA LEU A 148 14.85 5.68 1.99
C LEU A 148 13.90 5.27 0.86
N LYS A 149 14.31 4.27 0.07
CA LYS A 149 13.39 3.60 -0.85
C LYS A 149 12.40 2.80 -0.02
N PHE A 150 11.12 3.07 -0.23
CA PHE A 150 10.04 2.56 0.58
C PHE A 150 9.07 1.77 -0.27
N TYR A 151 8.75 0.56 0.18
CA TYR A 151 7.72 -0.27 -0.39
C TYR A 151 6.85 -0.82 0.72
N VAL A 152 5.53 -0.73 0.56
CA VAL A 152 4.58 -1.34 1.50
C VAL A 152 3.43 -2.04 0.80
N ILE A 153 2.90 -3.04 1.48
CA ILE A 153 1.61 -3.66 1.17
C ILE A 153 0.67 -3.41 2.34
N GLN A 154 -0.45 -2.76 2.08
CA GLN A 154 -1.50 -2.50 3.05
C GLN A 154 -2.77 -3.24 2.68
N GLN A 155 -3.32 -3.98 3.64
CA GLN A 155 -4.65 -4.58 3.54
C GLN A 155 -5.64 -3.74 4.33
N PHE A 156 -6.64 -3.19 3.65
CA PHE A 156 -7.71 -2.40 4.25
C PHE A 156 -8.93 -3.28 4.57
N ASN A 157 -9.66 -2.91 5.62
CA ASN A 157 -11.01 -3.43 5.88
C ASN A 157 -12.08 -2.50 5.28
N GLU A 158 -13.35 -2.90 5.36
CA GLU A 158 -14.49 -2.16 4.77
C GLU A 158 -14.60 -0.71 5.30
N VAL A 159 -14.25 -0.49 6.56
CA VAL A 159 -14.27 0.86 7.19
C VAL A 159 -13.06 1.72 6.82
N GLY A 160 -12.14 1.22 5.99
CA GLY A 160 -10.97 1.96 5.50
C GLY A 160 -9.81 2.03 6.48
N LYS A 161 -9.71 1.08 7.43
CA LYS A 161 -8.54 0.93 8.32
C LYS A 161 -7.64 -0.19 7.83
N VAL A 162 -6.35 -0.05 8.06
CA VAL A 162 -5.36 -1.08 7.74
C VAL A 162 -5.38 -2.19 8.79
N VAL A 163 -5.55 -3.43 8.34
CA VAL A 163 -5.54 -4.66 9.16
C VAL A 163 -4.27 -5.49 8.97
N MET A 164 -3.54 -5.26 7.87
CA MET A 164 -2.21 -5.82 7.66
C MET A 164 -1.31 -4.79 6.99
N LEU A 165 -0.11 -4.62 7.53
CA LEU A 165 0.93 -3.74 7.00
C LEU A 165 2.21 -4.57 6.87
N ASN A 166 2.74 -4.68 5.66
CA ASN A 166 4.07 -5.24 5.43
C ASN A 166 4.94 -4.13 4.83
N GLU A 167 6.11 -3.88 5.44
CA GLU A 167 6.98 -2.78 5.04
C GLU A 167 8.39 -3.24 4.71
N TRP A 168 8.95 -2.65 3.66
CA TRP A 168 10.31 -2.90 3.21
C TRP A 168 11.02 -1.57 2.94
N PHE A 169 12.10 -1.38 3.68
CA PHE A 169 13.14 -0.40 3.42
C PHE A 169 14.41 -0.83 4.17
N ASP A 170 15.57 -0.37 3.70
CA ASP A 170 16.84 -0.68 4.35
C ASP A 170 17.11 0.30 5.49
N VAL A 171 16.81 -0.11 6.72
CA VAL A 171 17.05 0.70 7.94
C VAL A 171 18.54 1.04 8.08
N SER A 172 19.44 0.10 7.76
CA SER A 172 20.89 0.30 7.88
C SER A 172 21.44 1.37 6.92
N SER A 173 20.71 1.65 5.84
CA SER A 173 21.08 2.70 4.90
C SER A 173 21.03 4.11 5.52
N THR A 174 20.29 4.32 6.61
CA THR A 174 20.23 5.61 7.32
C THR A 174 21.59 5.95 7.95
N GLU A 175 22.12 5.04 8.78
CA GLU A 175 23.41 5.18 9.45
C GLU A 175 24.55 5.36 8.43
N ASN A 176 24.52 4.60 7.34
CA ASN A 176 25.53 4.71 6.28
C ASN A 176 25.49 6.08 5.58
N GLN A 177 24.31 6.65 5.35
CA GLN A 177 24.16 7.99 4.76
C GLN A 177 24.64 9.08 5.71
N ILE A 178 24.29 8.98 7.00
CA ILE A 178 24.74 9.92 8.03
C ILE A 178 26.28 9.91 8.13
N LYS A 179 26.87 8.72 8.19
CA LYS A 179 28.33 8.57 8.22
C LYS A 179 29.00 9.19 6.99
N ALA A 180 28.49 8.87 5.80
CA ALA A 180 29.04 9.42 4.55
C ALA A 180 28.93 10.96 4.49
N TYR A 181 27.86 11.54 5.02
CA TYR A 181 27.70 12.98 5.14
C TYR A 181 28.77 13.59 6.07
N LEU A 182 28.96 13.03 7.26
CA LEU A 182 29.96 13.50 8.22
C LEU A 182 31.41 13.37 7.71
N GLU A 183 31.70 12.36 6.88
CA GLU A 183 33.01 12.21 6.24
C GLU A 183 33.24 13.18 5.07
N SER A 184 32.18 13.84 4.58
CA SER A 184 32.22 14.76 3.45
C SER A 184 32.37 16.24 3.84
N ILE A 185 32.29 16.55 5.14
CA ILE A 185 32.37 17.92 5.69
C ILE A 185 33.71 18.23 6.35
#